data_AF-A0A5K1EW99-F1
#
_entry.id   AF-A0A5K1EW99-F1
#
_cell.length_a   1.000
_cell.length_b   1.000
_cell.length_c   1.000
_cell.angle_alpha   90.00
_cell.angle_beta   90.00
_cell.angle_gamma   90.00
#
_symmetry.space_group_name_H-M   'P 1'
#
loop_
_entity.id
_entity.type
_entity.pdbx_description
1 polymer ?
#
loop_
_entity_poly.entity_id
_entity_poly.type
_entity_poly.pdbx_seq_one_letter_code
_entity_poly.pdbx_strand_id
1 'polypeptide(L)' 'EKHGSKMAFLDGNPPERLCKPIADHILQQGGQVQINSRLQKVELNSDGTVKHFVLSNGNVVEGDAYVIATP' A
#
# COMPACT_ATOMS: atom_id res chain seq x y z
N GLU A 1 24.25 -19.08 -10.91
CA GLU A 1 24.29 -18.58 -9.52
C GLU A 1 24.54 -19.77 -8.59
N LYS A 2 25.56 -19.74 -7.71
CA LYS A 2 25.97 -20.88 -6.85
C LYS A 2 25.68 -20.64 -5.35
N HIS A 3 24.96 -19.56 -5.02
CA HIS A 3 24.79 -19.10 -3.64
C HIS A 3 23.33 -18.84 -3.23
N GLY A 4 22.34 -19.33 -3.99
CA GLY A 4 20.92 -19.10 -3.70
C GLY A 4 20.42 -19.62 -2.35
N SER A 5 21.17 -20.52 -1.69
CA SER A 5 20.85 -21.01 -0.34
C SER A 5 21.47 -20.19 0.79
N LYS A 6 22.28 -19.16 0.49
CA LYS A 6 22.79 -18.25 1.52
C LYS A 6 21.62 -17.42 2.07
N MET A 7 21.49 -17.43 3.38
CA MET A 7 20.48 -16.67 4.10
C MET A 7 21.08 -15.37 4.63
N ALA A 8 20.23 -14.35 4.74
CA ALA A 8 20.55 -13.08 5.39
C ALA A 8 19.38 -12.66 6.28
N PHE A 9 19.70 -11.87 7.30
CA PHE A 9 18.72 -11.28 8.20
C PHE A 9 18.77 -9.77 8.07
N LEU A 10 17.65 -9.12 8.33
CA LEU A 10 17.63 -7.68 8.50
C LEU A 10 18.46 -7.30 9.73
N ASP A 11 19.14 -6.17 9.64
CA ASP A 11 19.98 -5.62 10.70
C ASP A 11 19.17 -4.89 11.80
N GLY A 12 17.84 -4.99 11.76
CA GLY A 12 16.93 -4.41 12.72
C GLY A 12 15.47 -4.70 12.35
N ASN A 13 14.54 -4.00 12.99
CA ASN A 13 13.12 -4.26 12.78
C ASN A 13 12.69 -3.90 11.34
N PRO A 14 11.83 -4.72 10.69
CA PRO A 14 11.41 -4.48 9.31
C PRO A 14 10.72 -3.13 9.05
N PRO A 15 9.82 -2.61 9.91
CA PRO A 15 9.20 -1.30 9.69
C PRO A 15 10.21 -0.18 9.46
N GLU A 16 11.24 -0.07 10.31
CA GLU A 16 12.25 0.99 10.21
C GLU A 16 13.34 0.69 9.17
N ARG A 17 13.80 -0.57 9.09
CA ARG A 17 14.95 -0.92 8.25
C ARG A 17 14.60 -1.20 6.79
N LEU A 18 13.34 -1.50 6.49
CA LEU A 18 12.89 -1.87 5.15
C LEU A 18 11.67 -1.07 4.69
N CYS A 19 10.60 -1.02 5.48
CA CYS A 19 9.36 -0.39 5.04
C CYS A 19 9.48 1.13 4.94
N LYS A 20 10.12 1.77 5.93
CA LYS A 20 10.31 3.22 5.96
C LYS A 20 11.13 3.75 4.78
N PRO A 21 12.29 3.17 4.39
CA PRO A 21 12.99 3.58 3.18
C PRO A 21 12.13 3.60 1.92
N ILE A 22 11.25 2.61 1.75
CA ILE A 22 10.31 2.55 0.62
C ILE A 22 9.26 3.66 0.73
N ALA A 23 8.68 3.86 1.91
CA ALA A 23 7.70 4.92 2.15
C ALA A 23 8.30 6.32 1.91
N ASP A 24 9.50 6.57 2.40
CA ASP A 24 10.23 7.83 2.21
C ASP A 24 10.52 8.09 0.72
N HIS A 25 10.88 7.05 -0.04
CA HIS A 25 11.08 7.14 -1.49
C HIS A 25 9.79 7.48 -2.25
N ILE A 26 8.65 6.90 -1.85
CA ILE A 26 7.33 7.23 -2.42
C ILE A 26 6.97 8.69 -2.14
N LEU A 27 7.17 9.16 -0.90
CA LEU A 27 6.87 10.54 -0.50
C LEU A 27 7.75 11.56 -1.25
N GLN A 28 9.04 11.27 -1.42
CA GLN A 28 9.97 12.14 -2.16
C GLN A 28 9.60 12.32 -3.64
N GLN A 29 8.89 11.35 -4.22
CA GLN A 29 8.39 11.42 -5.60
C GLN A 29 6.98 12.01 -5.71
N GLY A 30 6.42 12.54 -4.61
CA GLY A 30 5.09 13.14 -4.58
C GLY A 30 3.95 12.14 -4.36
N GLY A 31 4.26 10.87 -4.10
CA GLY A 31 3.28 9.88 -3.66
C GLY A 31 2.81 10.14 -2.23
N GLN A 32 1.75 9.44 -1.80
CA GLN A 32 1.20 9.53 -0.45
C GLN A 32 1.21 8.16 0.23
N VAL A 33 1.55 8.13 1.52
CA VAL A 33 1.49 6.94 2.36
C VAL A 33 0.65 7.27 3.59
N GLN A 34 -0.50 6.61 3.73
CA GLN A 34 -1.44 6.84 4.83
C GLN A 34 -1.56 5.59 5.71
N ILE A 35 -1.36 5.77 7.02
CA ILE A 35 -1.54 4.71 8.03
C ILE A 35 -2.92 4.85 8.69
N ASN A 36 -3.42 3.76 9.26
CA ASN A 36 -4.74 3.71 9.91
C ASN A 36 -5.93 4.02 8.95
N SER A 37 -5.71 3.90 7.64
CA SER A 37 -6.69 4.11 6.58
C SER A 37 -7.26 2.78 6.06
N ARG A 38 -7.98 2.03 6.91
CA ARG A 38 -8.52 0.71 6.53
C ARG A 38 -9.61 0.86 5.46
N LEU A 39 -9.51 0.10 4.37
CA LEU A 39 -10.59 -0.04 3.38
C LEU A 39 -11.81 -0.72 4.02
N GLN A 40 -12.97 -0.06 3.93
CA GLN A 40 -14.25 -0.56 4.44
C GLN A 40 -15.14 -1.09 3.31
N LYS A 41 -15.19 -0.41 2.17
CA LYS A 41 -16.03 -0.80 1.03
C LYS A 41 -15.41 -0.36 -0.30
N VAL A 42 -15.57 -1.19 -1.32
CA VAL A 42 -15.37 -0.83 -2.73
C VAL A 42 -16.73 -0.47 -3.29
N GLU A 43 -16.93 0.81 -3.61
CA GLU A 43 -18.17 1.26 -4.27
C GLU A 43 -18.02 1.07 -5.78
N LEU A 44 -19.07 0.57 -6.43
CA LEU A 44 -19.06 0.31 -7.87
C LEU A 44 -20.00 1.29 -8.59
N ASN A 45 -19.64 1.60 -9.83
CA ASN A 45 -20.55 2.22 -10.78
C ASN A 45 -21.60 1.20 -11.26
N SER A 46 -22.63 1.67 -11.97
CA SER A 46 -23.67 0.81 -12.52
C SER A 46 -23.17 -0.17 -13.58
N ASP A 47 -22.02 0.12 -14.21
CA ASP A 47 -21.35 -0.75 -15.18
C ASP A 47 -20.42 -1.79 -14.53
N GLY A 48 -20.34 -1.81 -13.19
CA GLY A 48 -19.51 -2.72 -12.42
C GLY A 48 -18.04 -2.29 -12.26
N THR A 49 -17.63 -1.16 -12.83
CA THR A 49 -16.29 -0.58 -12.60
C THR A 49 -16.19 0.02 -11.19
N VAL A 50 -14.98 0.12 -10.64
CA VAL A 50 -14.77 0.75 -9.33
C VAL A 50 -15.04 2.25 -9.43
N LYS A 51 -15.93 2.74 -8.57
CA LYS A 51 -16.22 4.17 -8.42
C LYS A 51 -15.22 4.83 -7.49
N HIS A 52 -15.08 4.29 -6.27
CA HIS A 52 -14.12 4.75 -5.27
C HIS A 52 -13.97 3.75 -4.12
N PHE A 53 -12.97 3.99 -3.27
CA PHE A 53 -12.77 3.30 -2.01
C PHE A 53 -13.34 4.12 -0.84
N VAL A 54 -14.14 3.46 0.01
CA VAL A 54 -14.61 4.03 1.28
C VAL A 54 -13.73 3.49 2.40
N LEU A 55 -13.12 4.40 3.15
CA LEU A 55 -12.26 4.07 4.29
C LEU A 55 -13.07 4.06 5.59
N SER A 56 -12.59 3.31 6.60
CA SER A 56 -13.27 3.15 7.89
C SER A 56 -13.37 4.43 8.72
N ASN A 57 -12.59 5.46 8.37
CA ASN A 57 -12.65 6.78 8.97
C ASN A 57 -13.67 7.71 8.26
N GLY A 58 -14.42 7.20 7.29
CA GLY A 58 -15.42 7.95 6.51
C GLY A 58 -14.85 8.67 5.28
N ASN A 59 -13.53 8.66 5.08
CA ASN A 59 -12.91 9.26 3.91
C ASN A 59 -13.20 8.44 2.65
N VAL A 60 -13.33 9.13 1.53
CA VAL A 60 -13.46 8.54 0.19
C VAL A 60 -12.18 8.80 -0.59
N VAL A 61 -11.66 7.76 -1.25
CA VAL A 61 -10.47 7.84 -2.10
C VAL A 61 -10.85 7.49 -3.53
N GLU A 62 -10.59 8.43 -4.44
CA GLU A 62 -10.80 8.31 -5.88
C GLU A 62 -9.44 8.21 -6.60
N GLY A 63 -9.42 7.55 -7.75
CA GLY A 63 -8.25 7.43 -8.60
C GLY A 63 -8.57 6.77 -9.94
N ASP A 64 -7.61 6.86 -10.87
CA ASP A 64 -7.74 6.28 -12.22
C ASP A 64 -7.63 4.75 -12.20
N ALA A 65 -6.91 4.20 -11.22
CA ALA A 65 -6.70 2.79 -11.04
C ALA A 65 -6.72 2.42 -9.55
N TYR A 66 -7.19 1.21 -9.26
CA TYR A 66 -7.31 0.67 -7.91
C TYR A 66 -6.60 -0.68 -7.82
N VAL A 67 -5.73 -0.85 -6.83
CA VAL A 67 -5.01 -2.10 -6.57
C VAL A 67 -5.29 -2.56 -5.15
N ILE A 68 -5.69 -3.81 -4.98
CA ILE A 68 -5.86 -4.46 -3.67
C ILE A 68 -4.68 -5.40 -3.48
N ALA A 69 -3.75 -4.99 -2.61
CA ALA A 69 -2.60 -5.79 -2.18
C ALA A 69 -2.81 -6.39 -0.78
N THR A 70 -4.08 -6.62 -0.39
CA THR A 70 -4.41 -7.31 0.85
C THR A 70 -4.14 -8.81 0.71
N PRO A 71 -3.98 -9.56 1.82
CA PRO A 71 -3.93 -11.02 1.79
C PRO A 71 -5.16 -11.65 1.10
#